data_AF-A0A7J3ZLL2-F1
#
_entry.id   AF-A0A7J3ZLL2-F1
#
_cell.length_a   1.000
_cell.length_b   1.000
_cell.length_c   1.000
_cell.angle_alpha   90.00
_cell.angle_beta   90.00
_cell.angle_gamma   90.00
#
_symmetry.space_group_name_H-M   'P 1'
#
loop_
_entity.id
_entity.type
_entity.pdbx_description
1 polymer ?
#
loop_
_entity_poly.entity_id
_entity_poly.type
_entity_poly.pdbx_seq_one_letter_code
_entity_poly.pdbx_strand_id
1 'polypeptide(L)'
;MKRDVSGLIELVLRRSAVSGLRAPEHAGILLGTSVKGEIRLSLHLAYILATRASRGLFRPQQGVIAVNRHGERAFTFSKPVGISDYRVLGVSPTNTYLVLSEQGDPLGWGTLDPHKRLVPLIDSGWFLRAGW
;
A
#
# COMPACT_ATOMS: atom_id res chain seq x y z
N MET A 1 -10.51 20.15 -17.52
CA MET A 1 -10.06 20.56 -16.17
C MET A 1 -9.10 19.50 -15.64
N LYS A 2 -7.79 19.68 -15.84
CA LYS A 2 -6.75 18.74 -15.38
C LYS A 2 -6.57 18.95 -13.88
N ARG A 3 -6.89 17.95 -13.05
CA ARG A 3 -6.66 18.04 -11.61
C ARG A 3 -5.19 17.78 -11.34
N ASP A 4 -4.58 18.79 -10.76
CA ASP A 4 -3.25 18.84 -10.20
C ASP A 4 -3.10 17.78 -9.11
N VAL A 5 -2.17 16.84 -9.29
CA VAL A 5 -1.87 15.75 -8.35
C VAL A 5 -0.64 16.07 -7.50
N SER A 6 -0.18 17.33 -7.49
CA SER A 6 1.04 17.81 -6.82
C SER A 6 1.02 17.72 -5.28
N GLY A 7 0.01 17.07 -4.68
CA GLY A 7 -0.16 17.01 -3.23
C GLY A 7 0.38 15.76 -2.53
N LEU A 8 0.80 14.69 -3.24
CA LEU A 8 1.15 13.43 -2.57
C LEU A 8 2.36 12.72 -3.19
N ILE A 9 3.42 12.71 -2.37
CA ILE A 9 4.65 11.88 -2.44
C ILE A 9 5.79 12.48 -3.28
N GLU A 10 6.49 13.45 -2.68
CA GLU A 10 7.92 13.67 -2.94
C GLU A 10 8.68 13.18 -1.69
N LEU A 11 9.27 11.98 -1.74
CA LEU A 11 10.18 11.50 -0.69
C LEU A 11 11.59 11.34 -1.28
N VAL A 12 12.49 12.15 -0.75
CA VAL A 12 13.88 12.35 -1.15
C VAL A 12 14.70 11.06 -1.06
N LEU A 13 15.22 10.58 -2.19
CA LEU A 13 16.39 9.69 -2.24
C LEU A 13 17.66 10.56 -2.18
N ARG A 14 18.20 10.78 -0.97
CA ARG A 14 19.56 11.31 -0.81
C ARG A 14 20.42 10.30 -0.06
N ARG A 15 21.21 9.54 -0.82
CA ARG A 15 22.68 9.48 -0.75
C ARG A 15 23.17 8.21 -1.42
N SER A 16 23.74 8.36 -2.62
CA SER A 16 24.97 7.70 -3.05
C SER A 16 25.40 8.31 -4.40
N ALA A 17 25.65 9.62 -4.39
CA ALA A 17 26.50 10.25 -5.40
C ALA A 17 27.91 10.32 -4.82
N VAL A 18 28.58 9.16 -4.77
CA VAL A 18 30.04 9.09 -4.59
C VAL A 18 30.57 8.27 -5.75
N SER A 19 31.01 9.01 -6.77
CA SER A 19 32.04 8.68 -7.77
C SER A 19 32.11 7.25 -8.32
N GLY A 20 31.78 7.09 -9.60
CA GLY A 20 32.49 6.18 -10.51
C GLY A 20 32.08 4.71 -10.53
N LEU A 21 31.07 4.29 -9.78
CA LEU A 21 30.55 2.92 -9.84
C LEU A 21 29.39 2.84 -10.84
N ARG A 22 29.38 1.78 -11.66
CA ARG A 22 28.26 1.37 -12.53
C ARG A 22 26.94 1.64 -11.80
N ALA A 23 25.96 2.23 -12.50
CA ALA A 23 24.63 2.45 -11.96
C ALA A 23 24.18 1.17 -11.25
N PRO A 24 23.97 1.20 -9.92
CA PRO A 24 23.50 0.01 -9.23
C PRO A 24 22.10 -0.25 -9.76
N GLU A 25 21.95 -1.32 -10.52
CA GLU A 25 20.70 -1.74 -11.15
C GLU A 25 19.56 -1.89 -10.11
N HIS A 26 19.91 -1.90 -8.81
CA HIS A 26 19.01 -2.03 -7.66
C HIS A 26 19.46 -1.22 -6.42
N ALA A 27 19.79 0.07 -6.53
CA ALA A 27 19.88 0.94 -5.34
C ALA A 27 18.56 1.66 -5.06
N GLY A 28 17.70 1.03 -4.26
CA GLY A 28 16.47 1.65 -3.76
C GLY A 28 15.32 0.67 -3.60
N ILE A 29 14.23 1.14 -2.99
CA ILE A 29 12.97 0.40 -2.90
C ILE A 29 12.01 1.01 -3.91
N LEU A 30 11.51 0.20 -4.86
CA LEU A 30 10.50 0.65 -5.82
C LEU A 30 9.21 0.96 -5.05
N LEU A 31 8.83 2.25 -4.97
CA LEU A 31 7.63 2.68 -4.25
C LEU A 31 6.35 2.54 -5.08
N GLY A 32 6.47 2.61 -6.40
CA GLY A 32 5.37 2.43 -7.35
C GLY A 32 5.82 2.66 -8.79
N THR A 33 4.93 2.42 -9.74
CA THR A 33 5.16 2.67 -11.16
C THR A 33 4.08 3.59 -11.72
N SER A 34 4.46 4.48 -12.63
CA SER A 34 3.49 5.29 -13.38
C SER A 34 3.11 4.56 -14.67
N VAL A 35 1.83 4.25 -14.85
CA VAL A 35 1.32 3.61 -16.05
C VAL A 35 0.19 4.47 -16.60
N LYS A 36 0.39 5.06 -17.78
CA LYS A 36 -0.59 5.96 -18.44
C LYS A 36 -1.06 7.13 -17.55
N GLY A 37 -0.20 7.62 -16.65
CA GLY A 37 -0.52 8.72 -15.73
C GLY A 37 -1.16 8.28 -14.40
N GLU A 38 -1.36 6.97 -14.19
CA GLU A 38 -1.81 6.42 -12.91
C GLU A 38 -0.63 5.85 -12.13
N ILE A 39 -0.55 6.18 -10.84
CA ILE A 39 0.46 5.62 -9.93
C ILE A 39 -0.04 4.28 -9.39
N ARG A 40 0.65 3.20 -9.75
CA ARG A 40 0.48 1.88 -9.14
C ARG A 40 1.42 1.76 -7.95
N LEU A 41 0.87 1.73 -6.75
CA LEU A 41 1.63 1.61 -5.51
C LEU A 41 2.24 0.21 -5.42
N SER A 42 3.47 0.12 -4.90
CA SER A 42 4.13 -1.16 -4.64
C SER A 42 3.71 -1.76 -3.30
N LEU A 43 3.86 -3.08 -3.15
CA LEU A 43 3.74 -3.72 -1.84
C LEU A 43 4.81 -3.22 -0.86
N HIS A 44 6.04 -2.96 -1.32
CA HIS A 44 7.11 -2.47 -0.45
C HIS A 44 6.77 -1.15 0.24
N LEU A 45 6.07 -0.25 -0.46
CA LEU A 45 5.58 0.99 0.14
C LEU A 45 4.59 0.70 1.28
N ALA A 46 3.70 -0.30 1.15
CA ALA A 46 2.81 -0.71 2.22
C ALA A 46 3.60 -1.18 3.46
N TYR A 47 4.65 -1.98 3.26
CA TYR A 47 5.52 -2.43 4.36
C TYR A 47 6.28 -1.30 5.04
N ILE A 48 6.82 -0.35 4.28
CA ILE A 48 7.50 0.83 4.83
C ILE A 48 6.53 1.65 5.69
N LEU A 49 5.34 1.92 5.17
CA LEU A 49 4.33 2.73 5.86
C LEU A 49 3.82 2.04 7.13
N ALA A 50 3.55 0.73 7.07
CA ALA A 50 3.15 -0.04 8.25
C ALA A 50 4.26 -0.07 9.32
N THR A 51 5.51 -0.26 8.92
CA THR A 51 6.66 -0.25 9.84
C THR A 51 6.87 1.12 10.50
N ARG A 52 6.67 2.20 9.74
CA ARG A 52 6.71 3.57 10.30
C ARG A 52 5.55 3.80 11.26
N ALA A 53 4.38 3.25 10.96
CA ALA A 53 3.21 3.35 11.81
C ALA A 53 3.34 2.60 13.13
N SER A 54 3.82 1.36 13.11
CA SER A 54 4.03 0.56 14.32
C SER A 54 5.06 1.17 15.27
N ARG A 55 6.04 1.90 14.74
CA ARG A 55 7.05 2.64 15.51
C ARG A 55 6.57 4.01 16.01
N GLY A 56 5.32 4.39 15.75
CA GLY A 56 4.77 5.70 16.10
C GLY A 56 5.39 6.87 15.32
N LEU A 57 6.19 6.60 14.29
CA LEU A 57 6.88 7.59 13.46
C LEU A 57 5.97 8.18 12.38
N PHE A 58 4.84 7.53 12.14
CA PHE A 58 3.84 7.95 11.18
C PHE A 58 2.46 7.54 11.72
N ARG A 59 1.53 8.48 11.80
CA ARG A 59 0.12 8.13 12.02
C ARG A 59 -0.59 8.38 10.71
N PRO A 60 -0.93 7.35 9.91
CA PRO A 60 -1.74 7.56 8.73
C PRO A 60 -3.10 8.11 9.18
N GLN A 61 -3.29 9.42 9.02
CA GLN A 61 -4.54 10.09 9.39
C GLN A 61 -5.67 9.76 8.40
N GLN A 62 -5.34 9.15 7.26
CA GLN A 62 -6.22 8.90 6.14
C GLN A 62 -5.82 7.61 5.41
N GLY A 63 -6.81 6.98 4.77
CA GLY A 63 -6.62 5.85 3.87
C GLY A 63 -6.08 4.57 4.50
N VAL A 64 -6.62 4.16 5.66
CA VAL A 64 -6.27 2.86 6.28
C VAL A 64 -7.50 2.06 6.61
N ILE A 65 -7.43 0.76 6.30
CA ILE A 65 -8.42 -0.24 6.68
C ILE A 65 -7.71 -1.36 7.46
N ALA A 66 -8.30 -1.78 8.57
CA ALA A 66 -7.89 -3.00 9.26
C ALA A 66 -8.93 -4.09 8.99
N VAL A 67 -8.47 -5.29 8.64
CA VAL A 67 -9.32 -6.47 8.40
C VAL A 67 -9.19 -7.46 9.54
N ASN A 68 -10.29 -8.15 9.87
CA ASN A 68 -10.26 -9.26 10.82
C ASN A 68 -9.61 -10.51 10.19
N ARG A 69 -9.47 -11.59 10.95
CA ARG A 69 -8.87 -12.85 10.45
C ARG A 69 -9.57 -13.44 9.21
N HIS A 70 -10.90 -13.31 9.10
CA HIS A 70 -11.63 -13.78 7.92
C HIS A 70 -11.30 -12.91 6.70
N GLY A 71 -11.36 -11.59 6.88
CA GLY A 71 -11.04 -10.61 5.86
C GLY A 71 -9.58 -10.67 5.41
N GLU A 72 -8.65 -10.91 6.32
CA GLU A 72 -7.23 -11.14 6.01
C GLU A 72 -7.05 -12.33 5.07
N ARG A 73 -7.71 -13.45 5.36
CA ARG A 73 -7.67 -14.63 4.49
C ARG A 73 -8.26 -14.29 3.11
N ALA A 74 -9.43 -13.67 3.06
CA ALA A 74 -10.03 -13.30 1.77
C ALA A 74 -9.10 -12.35 0.97
N PHE A 75 -8.58 -11.30 1.63
CA PHE A 75 -7.72 -10.30 1.02
C PHE A 75 -6.41 -10.90 0.48
N THR A 76 -5.73 -11.72 1.29
CA THR A 76 -4.49 -12.40 0.90
C THR A 76 -4.71 -13.40 -0.21
N PHE A 77 -5.92 -13.90 -0.46
CA PHE A 77 -6.26 -14.72 -1.65
C PHE A 77 -6.83 -13.89 -2.81
N SER A 78 -6.59 -12.57 -2.83
CA SER A 78 -7.08 -11.64 -3.85
C SER A 78 -8.61 -11.64 -4.01
N LYS A 79 -9.36 -11.97 -2.94
CA LYS A 79 -10.83 -11.97 -2.94
C LYS A 79 -11.37 -10.69 -2.29
N PRO A 80 -12.54 -10.20 -2.73
CA PRO A 80 -13.23 -9.11 -2.04
C PRO A 80 -13.55 -9.45 -0.58
N VAL A 81 -13.38 -8.47 0.31
CA VAL A 81 -13.67 -8.58 1.74
C VAL A 81 -15.00 -7.89 2.04
N GLY A 82 -15.87 -8.58 2.79
CA GLY A 82 -17.19 -8.08 3.17
C GLY A 82 -17.10 -6.94 4.21
N ILE A 83 -18.14 -6.11 4.29
CA ILE A 83 -18.19 -4.97 5.21
C ILE A 83 -18.13 -5.37 6.69
N SER A 84 -18.54 -6.59 7.02
CA SER A 84 -18.43 -7.18 8.36
C SER A 84 -17.00 -7.53 8.76
N ASP A 85 -16.08 -7.62 7.78
CA ASP A 85 -14.74 -8.17 7.97
C ASP A 85 -13.64 -7.10 7.96
N TYR A 86 -14.02 -5.83 7.98
CA TYR A 86 -13.07 -4.74 8.06
C TYR A 86 -13.61 -3.52 8.81
N ARG A 87 -12.69 -2.67 9.27
CA ARG A 87 -12.98 -1.34 9.83
C ARG A 87 -12.15 -0.28 9.13
N VAL A 88 -12.77 0.83 8.77
CA VAL A 88 -12.07 2.00 8.21
C VAL A 88 -11.48 2.81 9.37
N LEU A 89 -10.16 2.93 9.40
CA LEU A 89 -9.44 3.71 10.41
C LEU A 89 -9.19 5.15 9.95
N GLY A 90 -9.17 5.38 8.63
CA GLY A 90 -9.08 6.72 8.05
C GLY A 90 -9.64 6.74 6.64
N VAL A 91 -10.45 7.76 6.33
CA VAL A 91 -11.07 7.92 5.01
C VAL A 91 -10.00 8.28 3.97
N SER A 92 -10.08 7.69 2.77
CA SER A 92 -9.18 8.01 1.66
C SER A 92 -9.86 8.95 0.65
N PRO A 93 -9.26 10.11 0.31
CA PRO A 93 -9.81 11.00 -0.73
C PRO A 93 -9.71 10.38 -2.14
N THR A 94 -8.82 9.40 -2.33
CA THR A 94 -8.59 8.72 -3.62
C THR A 94 -9.22 7.33 -3.67
N ASN A 95 -9.98 6.94 -2.64
CA ASN A 95 -10.53 5.59 -2.48
C ASN A 95 -9.47 4.47 -2.53
N THR A 96 -8.20 4.79 -2.24
CA THR A 96 -7.10 3.82 -2.10
C THR A 96 -6.70 3.72 -0.64
N TYR A 97 -6.62 2.50 -0.12
CA TYR A 97 -6.37 2.23 1.30
C TYR A 97 -5.17 1.31 1.47
N LEU A 98 -4.33 1.63 2.46
CA LEU A 98 -3.41 0.67 3.06
C LEU A 98 -4.22 -0.32 3.88
N VAL A 99 -4.07 -1.60 3.60
CA VAL A 99 -4.81 -2.68 4.26
C VAL A 99 -3.89 -3.39 5.24
N LEU A 100 -4.33 -3.46 6.49
CA LEU A 100 -3.61 -4.06 7.61
C LEU A 100 -4.40 -5.22 8.23
N SER A 101 -3.70 -6.18 8.82
CA SER A 101 -4.31 -7.15 9.75
C SER A 101 -4.75 -6.45 11.05
N GLU A 102 -5.49 -7.15 11.90
CA GLU A 102 -5.80 -6.67 13.26
C GLU A 102 -4.55 -6.46 14.12
N GLN A 103 -3.47 -7.19 13.83
CA GLN A 103 -2.17 -7.08 14.46
C GLN A 103 -1.34 -5.91 13.91
N GLY A 104 -1.81 -5.25 12.85
CA GLY A 104 -1.14 -4.13 12.21
C GLY A 104 -0.15 -4.54 11.12
N ASP A 105 -0.14 -5.81 10.70
CA ASP A 105 0.73 -6.27 9.63
C ASP A 105 0.24 -5.78 8.27
N PRO A 106 1.13 -5.33 7.38
CA PRO A 106 0.77 -4.88 6.04
C PRO A 106 0.31 -6.05 5.18
N LEU A 107 -0.93 -6.00 4.70
CA LEU A 107 -1.48 -6.98 3.77
C LEU A 107 -1.42 -6.49 2.32
N GLY A 108 -1.36 -5.16 2.11
CA GLY A 108 -1.19 -4.56 0.79
C GLY A 108 -2.07 -3.33 0.59
N TRP A 109 -2.60 -3.17 -0.63
CA TRP A 109 -3.40 -2.03 -1.05
C TRP A 109 -4.76 -2.49 -1.55
N GLY A 110 -5.81 -1.74 -1.20
CA GLY A 110 -7.18 -2.04 -1.64
C GLY A 110 -7.99 -0.79 -1.91
N THR A 111 -9.16 -1.00 -2.53
CA THR A 111 -10.16 0.04 -2.80
C THR A 111 -11.53 -0.42 -2.36
N LEU A 112 -12.45 0.50 -2.05
CA LEU A 112 -13.84 0.16 -1.78
C LEU A 112 -14.65 0.22 -3.07
N ASP A 113 -15.34 -0.86 -3.40
CA ASP A 113 -16.29 -0.89 -4.52
C ASP A 113 -17.61 -0.13 -4.16
N PRO A 114 -18.52 0.09 -5.13
CA PRO A 114 -19.80 0.76 -4.86
C PRO A 114 -20.69 0.04 -3.83
N HIS A 115 -20.48 -1.26 -3.61
CA HIS A 115 -21.16 -2.07 -2.59
C HIS A 115 -20.40 -2.06 -1.25
N LYS A 116 -19.39 -1.20 -1.10
CA LYS A 116 -18.53 -1.07 0.08
C LYS A 116 -17.78 -2.37 0.42
N ARG A 117 -17.52 -3.23 -0.56
CA ARG A 117 -16.59 -4.35 -0.39
C ARG A 117 -15.18 -3.86 -0.62
N LEU A 118 -14.25 -4.32 0.21
CA LEU A 118 -12.84 -4.02 0.03
C LEU A 118 -12.27 -4.97 -1.04
N VAL A 119 -11.84 -4.40 -2.15
CA VAL A 119 -11.26 -5.11 -3.30
C VAL A 119 -9.73 -4.96 -3.26
N PRO A 120 -8.97 -6.06 -3.28
CA PRO A 120 -7.51 -6.00 -3.36
C PRO A 120 -7.04 -5.37 -4.67
N LEU A 121 -6.12 -4.43 -4.59
CA LEU A 121 -5.34 -3.91 -5.73
C LEU A 121 -4.00 -4.67 -5.83
N ILE A 122 -3.34 -4.86 -4.68
CA ILE A 122 -2.16 -5.70 -4.49
C ILE A 122 -2.27 -6.34 -3.11
N ASP A 123 -2.05 -7.65 -3.03
CA ASP A 123 -1.99 -8.41 -1.78
C ASP A 123 -0.62 -9.07 -1.57
N SER A 124 -0.22 -9.19 -0.30
CA SER A 124 1.00 -9.88 0.11
C SER A 124 0.96 -11.38 -0.17
N GLY A 125 -0.24 -11.96 -0.29
CA GLY A 125 -0.40 -13.38 -0.61
C GLY A 125 0.08 -13.74 -2.02
N TRP A 126 0.13 -12.78 -2.96
CA TRP A 126 0.71 -13.01 -4.28
C TRP A 126 2.17 -13.48 -4.20
N PHE A 127 2.96 -12.88 -3.30
CA PHE A 127 4.35 -13.29 -3.07
C PHE A 127 4.44 -14.70 -2.46
N LEU A 128 3.58 -14.98 -1.46
CA LEU A 128 3.52 -16.29 -0.81
C LEU A 128 3.11 -17.41 -1.78
N ARG A 129 2.26 -17.10 -2.77
CA ARG A 129 1.84 -18.05 -3.81
C ARG A 129 2.84 -18.18 -4.95
N ALA A 130 3.61 -17.13 -5.24
CA ALA A 130 4.58 -17.12 -6.33
C ALA A 130 5.87 -17.91 -6.01
N GLY A 131 6.01 -18.43 -4.79
CA GLY A 131 7.11 -19.31 -4.40
C GLY A 131 8.47 -18.60 -4.26
N TRP A 132 8.45 -17.31 -3.89
CA TRP A 132 9.66 -16.54 -3.56
C TRP A 132 10.17 -16.86 -2.15
#